data_AF-A0A268QU78-F1
#
_entry.id   AF-A0A268QU78-F1
#
_cell.length_a   1.000
_cell.length_b   1.000
_cell.length_c   1.000
_cell.angle_alpha   90.00
_cell.angle_beta   90.00
_cell.angle_gamma   90.00
#
_symmetry.space_group_name_H-M   'P 1'
#
loop_
_entity.id
_entity.type
_entity.pdbx_description
1 polymer ?
#
loop_
_entity_poly.entity_id
_entity_poly.type
_entity_poly.pdbx_seq_one_letter_code
_entity_poly.pdbx_strand_id
1 'polypeptide(L)' 'AWEIKVAEKQALFKNGQLINQASQLEVGDQLLWPLMTITLLENDLIQIDSLQDFETILSKTIKPQSEM' A
#
# COMPACT_ATOMS: atom_id res chain seq x y z
N ALA A 1 -8.79 -11.21 1.71
CA ALA A 1 -7.51 -11.23 0.97
C ALA A 1 -7.48 -10.01 0.06
N TRP A 2 -6.38 -9.27 0.07
CA TRP A 2 -6.23 -8.07 -0.76
C TRP A 2 -5.69 -8.46 -2.14
N GLU A 3 -6.24 -7.85 -3.18
CA GLU A 3 -5.77 -8.02 -4.56
C GLU A 3 -5.53 -6.63 -5.15
N ILE A 4 -4.40 -6.49 -5.85
CA ILE A 4 -4.07 -5.29 -6.60
C ILE A 4 -4.45 -5.50 -8.04
N LYS A 5 -5.12 -4.51 -8.62
CA LYS A 5 -5.39 -4.43 -10.05
C LYS A 5 -4.65 -3.22 -10.60
N VAL A 6 -3.73 -3.47 -11.53
CA VAL A 6 -2.93 -2.43 -12.16
C VAL A 6 -3.70 -1.89 -13.36
N ALA A 7 -3.93 -0.58 -13.38
CA ALA A 7 -4.47 0.09 -14.57
C ALA A 7 -3.40 0.16 -15.66
N GLU A 8 -3.82 0.07 -16.93
CA GLU A 8 -2.87 0.15 -18.05
C GLU A 8 -2.05 1.46 -17.99
N LYS A 9 -0.75 1.34 -18.24
CA LYS A 9 0.23 2.44 -18.35
C LYS A 9 0.70 3.10 -17.04
N GLN A 10 0.38 2.57 -15.87
CA GLN A 10 0.96 3.03 -14.60
C GLN A 10 2.06 2.08 -14.12
N ALA A 11 3.22 2.65 -13.76
CA ALA A 11 4.31 1.89 -13.15
C ALA A 11 4.01 1.72 -11.66
N LEU A 12 3.59 0.51 -11.29
CA LEU A 12 3.40 0.10 -9.90
C LEU A 12 4.38 -1.02 -9.59
N PHE A 13 5.10 -0.90 -8.48
CA PHE A 13 6.05 -1.92 -8.05
C PHE A 13 5.54 -2.56 -6.76
N LYS A 14 5.61 -3.90 -6.69
CA LYS A 14 5.40 -4.68 -5.47
C LYS A 14 6.75 -5.18 -4.98
N ASN A 15 7.16 -4.79 -3.78
CA ASN A 15 8.45 -5.16 -3.19
C ASN A 15 9.65 -4.90 -4.14
N GLY A 16 9.59 -3.79 -4.88
CA GLY A 16 10.61 -3.42 -5.87
C GLY A 16 10.50 -4.11 -7.24
N GLN A 17 9.57 -5.05 -7.43
CA GLN A 17 9.30 -5.68 -8.72
C GLN A 17 8.15 -5.00 -9.44
N LEU A 18 8.35 -4.64 -10.71
CA LEU A 18 7.29 -4.06 -11.54
C LEU A 18 6.15 -5.08 -11.72
N ILE A 19 4.92 -4.68 -11.40
CA ILE A 19 3.72 -5.48 -11.62
C ILE A 19 2.90 -4.89 -12.76
N ASN A 20 2.51 -5.75 -13.69
CA ASN A 20 1.73 -5.41 -14.89
C ASN A 20 0.42 -6.19 -15.00
N GLN A 21 0.14 -7.03 -14.00
CA GLN A 21 -1.04 -7.88 -13.91
C GLN A 21 -1.54 -7.87 -12.47
N ALA A 22 -2.75 -8.41 -12.26
CA ALA A 22 -3.29 -8.55 -10.93
C ALA A 22 -2.36 -9.39 -10.05
N SER A 23 -2.17 -8.98 -8.81
CA SER A 23 -1.29 -9.67 -7.85
C SER A 23 -1.94 -9.69 -6.48
N GLN A 24 -1.83 -10.83 -5.79
CA GLN A 24 -2.25 -10.93 -4.39
C GLN A 24 -1.33 -10.08 -3.53
N LEU A 25 -1.90 -9.43 -2.52
CA LEU A 25 -1.17 -8.62 -1.55
C LEU A 25 -1.22 -9.31 -0.19
N GLU A 26 -0.04 -9.56 0.37
CA GLU A 26 0.16 -10.18 1.66
C GLU A 26 0.56 -9.13 2.70
N VAL A 27 0.32 -9.43 3.98
CA VAL A 27 0.75 -8.54 5.08
C VAL A 27 2.28 -8.39 5.04
N GLY A 28 2.74 -7.15 5.08
CA GLY A 28 4.16 -6.77 4.96
C GLY A 28 4.59 -6.38 3.54
N ASP A 29 3.80 -6.69 2.52
CA ASP A 29 4.10 -6.26 1.16
C ASP A 29 4.02 -4.74 1.01
N GLN A 30 4.91 -4.21 0.18
CA GLN A 30 5.02 -2.79 -0.12
C GLN A 30 4.70 -2.51 -1.59
N LEU A 31 3.85 -1.52 -1.80
CA LEU A 31 3.55 -0.95 -3.10
C LEU A 31 4.23 0.38 -3.26
N LEU A 32 5.00 0.52 -4.33
CA LEU A 32 5.71 1.74 -4.64
C LEU A 32 5.11 2.34 -5.90
N TRP A 33 4.59 3.56 -5.76
CA TRP A 33 4.28 4.46 -6.87
C TRP A 33 5.18 5.71 -6.73
N PRO A 34 5.39 6.49 -7.81
CA PRO A 34 6.14 7.76 -7.70
C PRO A 34 5.78 8.62 -6.48
N LEU A 35 6.74 8.82 -5.58
CA LEU A 35 6.61 9.65 -4.36
C LEU A 35 5.67 9.10 -3.28
N MET A 36 5.13 7.88 -3.43
CA MET A 36 4.28 7.26 -2.41
C MET A 36 4.58 5.78 -2.23
N THR A 37 4.63 5.35 -0.97
CA THR A 37 4.72 3.96 -0.56
C THR A 37 3.46 3.58 0.21
N ILE A 38 2.83 2.47 -0.17
CA ILE A 38 1.69 1.90 0.55
C ILE A 38 2.12 0.54 1.09
N THR A 39 2.00 0.32 2.39
CA THR A 39 2.31 -0.95 3.03
C THR A 39 1.04 -1.56 3.62
N LEU A 40 0.79 -2.84 3.37
CA LEU A 40 -0.26 -3.58 4.06
C LEU A 40 0.27 -4.02 5.43
N LEU A 41 -0.05 -3.30 6.49
CA LEU A 41 0.45 -3.61 7.83
C LEU A 41 -0.28 -4.80 8.45
N GLU A 42 -1.59 -4.89 8.23
CA GLU A 42 -2.49 -5.96 8.71
C GLU A 42 -3.63 -6.13 7.70
N ASN A 43 -4.49 -7.13 7.87
CA ASN A 43 -5.58 -7.41 6.93
C ASN A 43 -6.60 -6.26 6.79
N ASP A 44 -6.64 -5.34 7.74
CA ASP A 44 -7.55 -4.19 7.80
C ASP A 44 -6.83 -2.84 7.93
N LEU A 45 -5.49 -2.85 7.88
CA LEU A 45 -4.67 -1.65 8.12
C LEU A 45 -3.62 -1.47 7.02
N ILE A 46 -3.68 -0.31 6.35
CA ILE A 46 -2.65 0.15 5.42
C ILE A 46 -1.93 1.38 5.99
N GLN A 47 -0.64 1.47 5.71
CA GLN A 47 0.16 2.67 5.94
C GLN A 47 0.45 3.32 4.59
N ILE A 48 0.33 4.64 4.54
CA ILE A 48 0.64 5.45 3.36
C ILE A 48 1.70 6.46 3.75
N ASP A 49 2.88 6.36 3.14
CA ASP A 49 3.97 7.32 3.26
C ASP A 49 4.10 8.06 1.94
N SER A 50 3.88 9.37 1.94
CA SER A 50 3.89 10.20 0.73
C SER A 50 4.78 11.42 0.92
N LEU A 51 5.55 11.78 -0.10
CA LEU A 51 6.32 13.03 -0.14
C LEU A 51 5.46 14.24 -0.53
N GLN A 52 4.21 14.00 -0.95
CA GLN A 52 3.23 15.04 -1.29
C GLN A 52 1.97 14.88 -0.46
N ASP A 53 1.28 15.99 -0.24
CA ASP A 53 -0.05 15.97 0.35
C ASP A 53 -1.01 15.18 -0.53
N PHE A 54 -1.89 14.40 0.10
CA PHE A 54 -2.92 13.62 -0.56
C PHE A 54 -4.22 13.67 0.21
N GLU A 55 -5.33 13.46 -0.49
CA GLU A 55 -6.66 13.40 0.11
C GLU A 55 -7.16 11.96 0.15
N THR A 56 -7.93 11.63 1.19
CA THR A 56 -8.55 10.33 1.33
C THR A 56 -9.84 10.42 2.13
N ILE A 57 -10.77 9.51 1.85
CA ILE A 57 -11.98 9.30 2.64
C ILE A 57 -11.81 8.19 3.68
N LEU A 58 -10.66 7.50 3.68
CA LEU A 58 -10.36 6.44 4.62
C LEU A 58 -10.16 7.01 6.02
N SER A 59 -10.60 6.28 7.04
CA SER A 59 -10.42 6.68 8.42
C SER A 59 -8.94 6.63 8.80
N LYS A 60 -8.39 7.76 9.24
CA LYS A 60 -7.05 7.79 9.83
C LYS A 60 -7.08 7.01 11.13
N THR A 61 -6.18 6.03 11.24
CA THR A 61 -5.98 5.25 12.45
C THR A 61 -4.49 5.13 12.75
N ILE A 62 -4.17 4.70 13.95
CA ILE A 62 -2.80 4.46 14.41
C ILE A 62 -2.77 3.00 14.83
N LYS A 63 -1.75 2.25 14.37
CA LYS A 63 -1.55 0.88 14.84
C LYS A 63 -1.47 0.91 16.38
N PRO A 64 -2.28 0.13 17.11
CA PRO A 64 -2.16 0.05 18.55
C PRO A 64 -0.73 -0.35 18.88
N GLN A 65 0.01 0.52 19.57
CA GLN A 65 1.22 0.08 20.23
C GLN A 65 0.73 -0.83 21.34
N SER A 66 0.91 -2.15 21.21
CA SER A 66 0.75 -3.05 22.35
C SER A 66 1.63 -2.48 23.45
N GLU A 67 1.02 -2.04 24.54
CA GLU A 67 1.76 -1.80 25.78
C GLU A 67 2.56 -3.07 26.08
N MET A 68 3.83 -2.87 26.46
CA MET A 68 4.66 -3.92 27.03
C MET A 68 4.02 -4.46 28.31
#